data_AF-A0A8H4YYG7-F1
#
_entry.id   AF-A0A8H4YYG7-F1
#
_cell.length_a   1.000
_cell.length_b   1.000
_cell.length_c   1.000
_cell.angle_alpha   90.00
_cell.angle_beta   90.00
_cell.angle_gamma   90.00
#
_symmetry.space_group_name_H-M   'P 1'
#
loop_
_entity.id
_entity.type
_entity.pdbx_description
1 polymer ?
#
loop_
_entity_poly.entity_id
_entity_poly.type
_entity_poly.pdbx_seq_one_letter_code
_entity_poly.pdbx_strand_id
1 'polypeptide(L)'
;MASSRANSNQSAPLMSQNGQPGTAVGFQQQGTVDWTSIMSGSVTFSVDVLSRLSKAGVEAFTIYAARAIFSNLKIGPNGELRLHRALDKLSAFPSFDKVLWFGFGVKHIIWSMQESTEGLNCLGICACLIEGYSTTVAAKIIRELFLLYDPPTELRPALRQWAALIETSGGLLASSEFGLVLHGLTKLCLQDGQINLRSSGSPKDIALVLKEVFEVSAGCLDRLFLSGGADCAWIASVAHWLLDLRVEVQDQFGTIIYRPDGTRSEFLDTQVIMTYHRGHSSELLRVSGKHHAIPSGGSEYWNMLGLSGSHLPGCYKQ
;
A
#
# COMPACT_ATOMS: atom_id res chain seq x y z
N MET A 1 26.73 71.72 -29.62
CA MET A 1 25.34 71.38 -29.25
C MET A 1 24.73 70.60 -30.40
N ALA A 2 24.28 69.35 -30.13
CA ALA A 2 23.37 68.48 -30.92
C ALA A 2 23.76 68.20 -32.39
N SER A 3 23.56 67.03 -33.00
CA SER A 3 23.01 65.73 -32.64
C SER A 3 23.52 64.74 -33.72
N SER A 4 23.67 63.48 -33.36
CA SER A 4 24.07 62.36 -34.20
C SER A 4 23.01 61.97 -35.24
N ARG A 5 23.46 61.49 -36.41
CA ARG A 5 22.69 60.65 -37.35
C ARG A 5 23.34 59.27 -37.42
N ALA A 6 22.48 58.27 -37.61
CA ALA A 6 22.68 56.84 -37.52
C ALA A 6 23.80 56.26 -38.40
N ASN A 7 24.37 55.12 -37.98
CA ASN A 7 24.30 53.92 -38.80
C ASN A 7 24.52 52.62 -38.01
N SER A 8 23.81 51.61 -38.46
CA SER A 8 23.79 50.20 -38.07
C SER A 8 25.14 49.49 -38.27
N ASN A 9 25.39 48.42 -37.52
CA ASN A 9 25.64 47.06 -38.05
C ASN A 9 26.08 46.07 -36.94
N GLN A 10 25.22 45.06 -36.73
CA GLN A 10 25.50 43.63 -36.56
C GLN A 10 26.70 43.13 -35.71
N SER A 11 26.29 42.38 -34.67
CA SER A 11 26.73 41.01 -34.30
C SER A 11 28.06 40.79 -33.57
N ALA A 12 27.98 40.39 -32.29
CA ALA A 12 28.60 39.19 -31.71
C ALA A 12 28.13 39.01 -30.23
N PRO A 13 28.48 37.90 -29.55
CA PRO A 13 27.59 36.80 -29.16
C PRO A 13 27.03 36.93 -27.73
N LEU A 14 25.87 36.31 -27.50
CA LEU A 14 25.25 36.21 -26.18
C LEU A 14 26.07 35.21 -25.33
N MET A 15 26.93 35.74 -24.46
CA MET A 15 27.62 34.94 -23.44
C MET A 15 26.60 34.39 -22.46
N SER A 16 26.61 33.07 -22.30
CA SER A 16 26.00 32.36 -21.19
C SER A 16 26.59 32.87 -19.87
N GLN A 17 25.76 33.45 -19.02
CA GLN A 17 26.03 33.54 -17.58
C GLN A 17 24.88 32.88 -16.83
N ASN A 18 25.22 31.69 -16.31
CA ASN A 18 24.55 31.03 -15.20
C ASN A 18 24.29 32.01 -14.05
N GLY A 19 23.11 31.91 -13.45
CA GLY A 19 22.91 32.46 -12.12
C GLY A 19 21.46 32.68 -11.71
N GLN A 20 20.69 31.59 -11.57
CA GLN A 20 19.71 31.43 -10.48
C GLN A 20 19.02 30.06 -10.61
N PRO A 21 19.05 29.19 -9.57
CA PRO A 21 18.21 28.02 -9.54
C PRO A 21 16.77 28.50 -9.34
N GLY A 22 16.01 28.53 -10.43
CA GLY A 22 14.56 28.60 -10.34
C GLY A 22 14.10 27.49 -9.42
N THR A 23 13.34 27.85 -8.40
CA THR A 23 12.57 26.93 -7.56
C THR A 23 11.69 26.10 -8.49
N ALA A 24 12.20 24.95 -8.91
CA ALA A 24 11.37 23.88 -9.39
C ALA A 24 10.44 23.57 -8.22
N VAL A 25 9.17 23.91 -8.37
CA VAL A 25 8.10 23.34 -7.56
C VAL A 25 8.10 21.86 -7.93
N GLY A 26 8.98 21.11 -7.27
CA GLY A 26 8.97 19.67 -7.35
C GLY A 26 7.66 19.24 -6.73
N PHE A 27 6.77 18.71 -7.55
CA PHE A 27 5.76 17.80 -7.05
C PHE A 27 6.53 16.72 -6.29
N GLN A 28 6.53 16.80 -4.95
CA GLN A 28 6.95 15.69 -4.13
C GLN A 28 6.06 14.53 -4.55
N GLN A 29 6.64 13.56 -5.21
CA GLN A 29 5.95 12.36 -5.66
C GLN A 29 5.64 11.56 -4.38
N GLN A 30 4.51 11.90 -3.77
CA GLN A 30 3.98 11.29 -2.55
C GLN A 30 3.82 9.80 -2.84
N GLY A 31 4.59 8.96 -2.13
CA GLY A 31 4.76 7.52 -2.43
C GLY A 31 6.20 7.07 -2.74
N THR A 32 7.19 7.98 -2.74
CA THR A 32 8.60 7.61 -2.98
C THR A 32 9.36 7.37 -1.66
N VAL A 33 10.07 6.24 -1.57
CA VAL A 33 10.92 5.92 -0.40
C VAL A 33 12.23 6.72 -0.50
N ASP A 34 12.59 7.42 0.57
CA ASP A 34 13.88 8.12 0.65
C ASP A 34 15.02 7.17 1.05
N TRP A 35 15.73 6.66 0.05
CA TRP A 35 16.87 5.76 0.25
C TRP A 35 18.10 6.43 0.86
N THR A 36 18.21 7.76 0.78
CA THR A 36 19.38 8.49 1.26
C THR A 36 19.36 8.67 2.77
N SER A 37 18.18 8.92 3.35
CA SER A 37 17.99 8.84 4.81
C SER A 37 18.16 7.41 5.31
N ILE A 38 17.77 6.41 4.51
CA ILE A 38 17.94 5.00 4.87
C ILE A 38 19.42 4.61 4.95
N MET A 39 20.24 5.03 4.00
CA MET A 39 21.66 4.68 3.95
C MET A 39 22.48 5.39 5.05
N SER A 40 22.05 6.58 5.46
CA SER A 40 22.75 7.42 6.44
C SER A 40 22.22 7.27 7.87
N GLY A 41 21.08 6.58 8.04
CA GLY A 41 20.40 6.41 9.31
C GLY A 41 21.04 5.37 10.24
N SER A 42 21.05 5.66 11.55
CA SER A 42 21.35 4.68 12.59
C SER A 42 20.06 4.05 13.11
N VAL A 43 19.99 2.73 13.15
CA VAL A 43 18.87 2.02 13.79
C VAL A 43 19.31 1.49 15.15
N THR A 44 18.60 1.91 16.20
CA THR A 44 18.87 1.47 17.57
C THR A 44 18.00 0.26 17.91
N PHE A 45 18.63 -0.86 18.21
CA PHE A 45 17.98 -2.03 18.77
C PHE A 45 18.57 -2.32 20.15
N SER A 46 17.74 -2.80 21.08
CA SER A 46 18.29 -3.41 22.29
C SER A 46 19.09 -4.67 21.91
N VAL A 47 20.11 -5.01 22.68
CA VAL A 47 20.94 -6.20 22.44
C VAL A 47 20.10 -7.48 22.46
N ASP A 48 19.04 -7.51 23.29
CA ASP A 48 18.09 -8.63 23.34
C ASP A 48 17.27 -8.74 22.04
N VAL A 49 16.78 -7.62 21.49
CA VAL A 49 16.08 -7.61 20.18
C VAL A 49 17.02 -8.07 19.08
N LEU A 50 18.24 -7.54 19.03
CA LEU A 50 19.22 -7.89 18.01
C LEU A 50 19.62 -9.37 18.07
N SER A 51 19.80 -9.91 19.27
CA SER A 51 20.06 -11.35 19.47
C SER A 51 18.92 -12.21 18.92
N ARG A 52 17.67 -11.78 19.09
CA ARG A 52 16.49 -12.51 18.61
C ARG A 52 16.30 -12.40 17.11
N LEU A 53 16.50 -11.22 16.54
CA LEU A 53 16.53 -11.02 15.08
C LEU A 53 17.55 -11.96 14.44
N SER A 54 18.77 -11.98 14.98
CA SER A 54 19.82 -12.91 14.54
C SER A 54 19.41 -14.38 14.67
N LYS A 55 18.80 -14.79 15.80
CA LYS A 55 18.27 -16.16 15.98
C LYS A 55 17.13 -16.51 15.01
N ALA A 56 16.29 -15.54 14.66
CA ALA A 56 15.23 -15.69 13.68
C ALA A 56 15.76 -15.66 12.23
N GLY A 57 17.07 -15.48 12.03
CA GLY A 57 17.67 -15.35 10.71
C GLY A 57 17.33 -14.04 10.00
N VAL A 58 16.76 -13.07 10.71
CA VAL A 58 16.38 -11.75 10.20
C VAL A 58 17.47 -10.74 10.53
N GLU A 59 18.06 -10.17 9.50
CA GLU A 59 19.02 -9.08 9.62
C GLU A 59 18.29 -7.77 9.97
N ALA A 60 18.88 -6.96 10.85
CA ALA A 60 18.32 -5.67 11.28
C ALA A 60 18.00 -4.74 10.11
N PHE A 61 18.86 -4.78 9.07
CA PHE A 61 18.65 -4.04 7.85
C PHE A 61 17.35 -4.44 7.12
N THR A 62 16.99 -5.72 7.11
CA THR A 62 15.75 -6.21 6.50
C THR A 62 14.51 -5.62 7.19
N ILE A 63 14.53 -5.50 8.53
CA ILE A 63 13.44 -4.84 9.28
C ILE A 63 13.30 -3.38 8.87
N TYR A 64 14.43 -2.68 8.71
CA TYR A 64 14.43 -1.29 8.33
C TYR A 64 13.96 -1.08 6.87
N ALA A 65 14.46 -1.91 5.95
CA ALA A 65 14.00 -1.98 4.56
C ALA A 65 12.49 -2.27 4.45
N ALA A 66 11.96 -3.16 5.31
CA ALA A 66 10.54 -3.43 5.39
C ALA A 66 9.75 -2.20 5.87
N ARG A 67 10.16 -1.58 6.98
CA ARG A 67 9.52 -0.34 7.49
C ARG A 67 9.47 0.75 6.42
N ALA A 68 10.56 0.92 5.66
CA ALA A 68 10.62 1.90 4.58
C ALA A 68 9.51 1.71 3.54
N ILE A 69 9.31 0.49 3.02
CA ILE A 69 8.30 0.24 1.98
C ILE A 69 6.87 0.25 2.52
N PHE A 70 6.69 -0.04 3.81
CA PHE A 70 5.39 -0.03 4.48
C PHE A 70 5.02 1.33 5.09
N SER A 71 5.87 2.35 4.94
CA SER A 71 5.54 3.74 5.29
C SER A 71 4.46 4.35 4.39
N ASN A 72 4.35 3.87 3.14
CA ASN A 72 3.33 4.30 2.18
C ASN A 72 1.97 3.63 2.42
N LEU A 73 1.89 2.65 3.32
CA LEU A 73 0.65 1.98 3.67
C LEU A 73 -0.07 2.75 4.78
N LYS A 74 -1.40 2.89 4.66
CA LYS A 74 -2.24 3.33 5.79
C LYS A 74 -3.23 2.23 6.13
N ILE A 75 -3.02 1.58 7.27
CA ILE A 75 -4.03 0.68 7.85
C ILE A 75 -5.26 1.51 8.25
N GLY A 76 -6.45 0.94 8.05
CA GLY A 76 -7.71 1.59 8.42
C GLY A 76 -7.95 1.52 9.93
N PRO A 77 -8.72 2.44 10.55
CA PRO A 77 -8.92 2.48 12.00
C PRO A 77 -9.48 1.17 12.60
N ASN A 78 -10.40 0.50 11.90
CA ASN A 78 -10.93 -0.81 12.32
C ASN A 78 -9.95 -1.93 12.01
N GLY A 79 -9.20 -1.83 10.91
CA GLY A 79 -8.09 -2.75 10.60
C GLY A 79 -7.03 -2.77 11.69
N GLU A 80 -6.63 -1.59 12.17
CA GLU A 80 -5.68 -1.41 13.28
C GLU A 80 -6.22 -2.04 14.56
N LEU A 81 -7.49 -1.76 14.92
CA LEU A 81 -8.14 -2.37 16.07
C LEU A 81 -8.22 -3.90 15.98
N ARG A 82 -8.51 -4.44 14.79
CA ARG A 82 -8.53 -5.89 14.54
C ARG A 82 -7.15 -6.49 14.69
N LEU A 83 -6.12 -5.82 14.18
CA LEU A 83 -4.73 -6.27 14.26
C LEU A 83 -4.21 -6.24 15.70
N HIS A 84 -4.45 -5.17 16.46
CA HIS A 84 -4.11 -5.12 17.88
C HIS A 84 -4.80 -6.22 18.69
N ARG A 85 -6.10 -6.47 18.46
CA ARG A 85 -6.80 -7.59 19.11
C ARG A 85 -6.20 -8.95 18.77
N ALA A 86 -5.70 -9.14 17.55
CA ALA A 86 -5.00 -10.36 17.18
C ALA A 86 -3.67 -10.47 17.93
N LEU A 87 -2.90 -9.38 17.98
CA LEU A 87 -1.64 -9.25 18.71
C LEU A 87 -1.78 -9.54 20.21
N ASP A 88 -2.83 -9.03 20.85
CA ASP A 88 -3.12 -9.27 22.27
C ASP A 88 -3.39 -10.76 22.56
N LYS A 89 -3.98 -11.46 21.59
CA LYS A 89 -4.34 -12.89 21.71
C LYS A 89 -3.18 -13.85 21.39
N LEU A 90 -2.00 -13.36 20.99
CA LEU A 90 -0.82 -14.22 20.76
C LEU A 90 -0.27 -14.89 22.04
N SER A 91 -0.86 -14.65 23.22
CA SER A 91 -0.47 -15.32 24.46
C SER A 91 -1.08 -16.74 24.58
N ALA A 92 -0.30 -17.73 24.14
CA ALA A 92 -0.28 -19.13 24.57
C ALA A 92 -1.51 -20.02 24.28
N PHE A 93 -1.28 -21.10 23.53
CA PHE A 93 -2.10 -22.32 23.54
C PHE A 93 -1.25 -23.51 24.03
N PRO A 94 -1.70 -24.30 25.01
CA PRO A 94 -1.09 -25.58 25.33
C PRO A 94 -1.56 -26.64 24.32
N SER A 95 -0.64 -27.45 23.78
CA SER A 95 -0.98 -28.63 22.98
C SER A 95 -0.15 -29.83 23.42
N PHE A 96 -0.82 -30.97 23.63
CA PHE A 96 -0.18 -32.24 23.98
C PHE A 96 0.55 -32.82 22.76
N ASP A 97 1.79 -33.26 23.02
CA ASP A 97 2.69 -34.04 22.16
C ASP A 97 3.34 -33.36 20.94
N LYS A 98 3.07 -32.06 20.75
CA LYS A 98 3.97 -31.06 20.13
C LYS A 98 3.39 -29.67 20.39
N VAL A 99 3.91 -28.97 21.41
CA VAL A 99 3.60 -27.56 21.63
C VAL A 99 4.28 -26.75 20.51
N LEU A 100 3.53 -26.40 19.47
CA LEU A 100 4.00 -25.60 18.34
C LEU A 100 3.69 -24.12 18.58
N TRP A 101 4.43 -23.48 19.48
CA TRP A 101 4.64 -22.01 19.56
C TRP A 101 5.92 -21.73 20.37
N PHE A 102 7.06 -21.56 19.69
CA PHE A 102 8.32 -21.14 20.34
C PHE A 102 8.30 -19.63 20.65
N GLY A 103 7.85 -19.31 21.87
CA GLY A 103 7.58 -17.94 22.35
C GLY A 103 8.72 -17.22 23.09
N PHE A 104 9.96 -17.70 23.08
CA PHE A 104 11.11 -16.97 23.63
C PHE A 104 11.94 -16.35 22.50
N GLY A 105 11.40 -15.33 21.82
CA GLY A 105 12.11 -14.65 20.74
C GLY A 105 11.20 -13.89 19.78
N VAL A 106 10.33 -14.61 19.07
CA VAL A 106 9.44 -14.08 18.01
C VAL A 106 8.46 -13.06 18.56
N LYS A 107 7.89 -13.32 19.76
CA LYS A 107 7.03 -12.37 20.47
C LYS A 107 7.69 -10.98 20.56
N HIS A 108 8.96 -10.90 20.91
CA HIS A 108 9.66 -9.62 21.08
C HIS A 108 10.00 -8.94 19.74
N ILE A 109 10.18 -9.70 18.65
CA ILE A 109 10.32 -9.11 17.31
C ILE A 109 9.00 -8.45 16.91
N ILE A 110 7.87 -9.15 17.08
CA ILE A 110 6.53 -8.61 16.83
C ILE A 110 6.25 -7.37 17.70
N TRP A 111 6.57 -7.42 19.01
CA TRP A 111 6.41 -6.26 19.90
C TRP A 111 7.30 -5.08 19.49
N SER A 112 8.56 -5.32 19.12
CA SER A 112 9.44 -4.24 18.65
C SER A 112 9.01 -3.66 17.31
N MET A 113 8.38 -4.45 16.44
CA MET A 113 7.87 -3.95 15.16
C MET A 113 6.61 -3.10 15.34
N GLN A 114 5.66 -3.52 16.17
CA GLN A 114 4.41 -2.78 16.38
C GLN A 114 4.58 -1.45 17.14
N GLU A 115 5.73 -1.20 17.77
CA GLU A 115 6.06 0.11 18.39
C GLU A 115 6.05 1.27 17.38
N SER A 116 6.21 0.98 16.10
CA SER A 116 6.15 1.93 14.99
C SER A 116 4.96 1.63 14.09
N THR A 117 4.30 2.66 13.56
CA THR A 117 3.20 2.50 12.59
C THR A 117 3.64 1.70 11.36
N GLU A 118 4.82 1.96 10.81
CA GLU A 118 5.36 1.26 9.65
C GLU A 118 5.67 -0.21 9.94
N GLY A 119 6.10 -0.51 11.17
CA GLY A 119 6.31 -1.89 11.59
C GLY A 119 5.01 -2.63 11.85
N LEU A 120 3.97 -1.97 12.38
CA LEU A 120 2.62 -2.54 12.47
C LEU A 120 2.03 -2.82 11.08
N ASN A 121 2.19 -1.88 10.15
CA ASN A 121 1.83 -2.03 8.73
C ASN A 121 2.51 -3.26 8.10
N CYS A 122 3.82 -3.38 8.32
CA CYS A 122 4.59 -4.53 7.85
C CYS A 122 4.06 -5.84 8.42
N LEU A 123 3.85 -5.93 9.73
CA LEU A 123 3.32 -7.13 10.38
C LEU A 123 1.95 -7.50 9.84
N GLY A 124 1.05 -6.53 9.67
CA GLY A 124 -0.28 -6.75 9.12
C GLY A 124 -0.24 -7.40 7.74
N ILE A 125 0.54 -6.84 6.81
CA ILE A 125 0.66 -7.38 5.45
C ILE A 125 1.38 -8.73 5.43
N CYS A 126 2.47 -8.88 6.17
CA CYS A 126 3.19 -10.15 6.27
C CYS A 126 2.29 -11.27 6.81
N ALA A 127 1.47 -10.97 7.81
CA ALA A 127 0.51 -11.91 8.37
C ALA A 127 -0.64 -12.22 7.38
N CYS A 128 -1.17 -11.24 6.66
CA CYS A 128 -2.16 -11.50 5.62
C CYS A 128 -1.60 -12.35 4.48
N LEU A 129 -0.33 -12.15 4.10
CA LEU A 129 0.33 -12.90 3.02
C LEU A 129 0.48 -14.37 3.36
N ILE A 130 0.92 -14.69 4.58
CA ILE A 130 1.19 -16.08 4.98
C ILE A 130 -0.09 -16.90 5.19
N GLU A 131 -1.25 -16.25 5.33
CA GLU A 131 -2.58 -16.88 5.33
C GLU A 131 -3.06 -17.27 3.92
N GLY A 132 -2.63 -16.54 2.88
CA GLY A 132 -3.05 -16.76 1.48
C GLY A 132 -2.03 -17.45 0.59
N TYR A 133 -0.74 -17.37 0.94
CA TYR A 133 0.38 -17.83 0.11
C TYR A 133 1.38 -18.65 0.92
N SER A 134 2.10 -19.54 0.24
CA SER A 134 3.28 -20.19 0.86
C SER A 134 4.35 -19.14 1.21
N THR A 135 5.15 -19.41 2.25
CA THR A 135 6.26 -18.53 2.69
C THR A 135 7.15 -18.08 1.52
N THR A 136 7.47 -19.00 0.60
CA THR A 136 8.33 -18.70 -0.54
C THR A 136 7.68 -17.72 -1.51
N VAL A 137 6.37 -17.85 -1.76
CA VAL A 137 5.64 -16.93 -2.64
C VAL A 137 5.47 -15.58 -1.97
N ALA A 138 5.06 -15.55 -0.70
CA ALA A 138 4.95 -14.32 0.10
C ALA A 138 6.26 -13.53 0.16
N ALA A 139 7.39 -14.21 0.41
CA ALA A 139 8.71 -13.59 0.42
C ALA A 139 9.09 -12.99 -0.95
N LYS A 140 8.73 -13.67 -2.05
CA LYS A 140 8.92 -13.12 -3.40
C LYS A 140 8.05 -11.90 -3.62
N ILE A 141 6.79 -11.89 -3.19
CA ILE A 141 5.89 -10.72 -3.32
C ILE A 141 6.49 -9.51 -2.59
N ILE A 142 6.92 -9.66 -1.34
CA ILE A 142 7.54 -8.56 -0.58
C ILE A 142 8.82 -8.08 -1.24
N ARG A 143 9.66 -8.99 -1.74
CA ARG A 143 10.87 -8.61 -2.48
C ARG A 143 10.54 -7.83 -3.75
N GLU A 144 9.57 -8.28 -4.55
CA GLU A 144 9.18 -7.57 -5.77
C GLU A 144 8.56 -6.21 -5.43
N LEU A 145 7.77 -6.11 -4.35
CA LEU A 145 7.26 -4.83 -3.84
C LEU A 145 8.39 -3.89 -3.45
N PHE A 146 9.41 -4.41 -2.76
CA PHE A 146 10.60 -3.64 -2.41
C PHE A 146 11.32 -3.11 -3.66
N LEU A 147 11.45 -3.93 -4.70
CA LEU A 147 12.06 -3.52 -5.96
C LEU A 147 11.25 -2.45 -6.73
N LEU A 148 9.93 -2.38 -6.56
CA LEU A 148 9.09 -1.35 -7.17
C LEU A 148 9.37 0.06 -6.63
N TYR A 149 10.01 0.17 -5.48
CA TYR A 149 10.45 1.45 -4.91
C TYR A 149 11.88 1.85 -5.34
N ASP A 150 12.45 1.14 -6.32
CA ASP A 150 13.77 1.38 -6.91
C ASP A 150 14.92 1.53 -5.88
N PRO A 151 15.17 0.50 -5.05
CA PRO A 151 16.23 0.52 -4.06
C PRO A 151 17.61 0.44 -4.72
N PRO A 152 18.63 1.15 -4.17
CA PRO A 152 20.03 0.96 -4.52
C PRO A 152 20.43 -0.52 -4.46
N THR A 153 21.35 -0.95 -5.33
CA THR A 153 21.68 -2.38 -5.47
C THR A 153 22.29 -2.96 -4.19
N GLU A 154 23.01 -2.13 -3.44
CA GLU A 154 23.68 -2.44 -2.19
C GLU A 154 22.69 -2.64 -1.03
N LEU A 155 21.48 -2.11 -1.15
CA LEU A 155 20.44 -2.06 -0.12
C LEU A 155 19.36 -3.12 -0.33
N ARG A 156 19.68 -4.22 -1.02
CA ARG A 156 18.71 -5.27 -1.36
C ARG A 156 18.89 -6.49 -0.45
N PRO A 157 18.00 -6.73 0.53
CA PRO A 157 18.06 -7.94 1.34
C PRO A 157 17.88 -9.20 0.48
N ALA A 158 18.60 -10.26 0.84
CA ALA A 158 18.48 -11.55 0.17
C ALA A 158 17.07 -12.15 0.36
N LEU A 159 16.60 -12.98 -0.58
CA LEU A 159 15.27 -13.60 -0.49
C LEU A 159 15.03 -14.37 0.83
N ARG A 160 16.07 -15.01 1.37
CA ARG A 160 16.01 -15.71 2.67
C ARG A 160 15.61 -14.78 3.83
N GLN A 161 16.02 -13.51 3.77
CA GLN A 161 15.74 -12.51 4.80
C GLN A 161 14.26 -12.15 4.81
N TRP A 162 13.67 -11.98 3.61
CA TRP A 162 12.24 -11.77 3.45
C TRP A 162 11.42 -13.00 3.88
N ALA A 163 11.89 -14.21 3.58
CA ALA A 163 11.24 -15.44 4.03
C ALA A 163 11.24 -15.56 5.55
N ALA A 164 12.39 -15.31 6.20
CA ALA A 164 12.50 -15.28 7.65
C ALA A 164 11.54 -14.26 8.27
N LEU A 165 11.45 -13.05 7.71
CA LEU A 165 10.50 -12.03 8.16
C LEU A 165 9.04 -12.51 8.04
N ILE A 166 8.66 -13.10 6.90
CA ILE A 166 7.30 -13.65 6.71
C ILE A 166 6.99 -14.75 7.75
N GLU A 167 7.93 -15.65 8.02
CA GLU A 167 7.76 -16.73 9.00
C GLU A 167 7.51 -16.17 10.41
N THR A 168 8.14 -15.05 10.79
CA THR A 168 7.87 -14.41 12.09
C THR A 168 6.43 -13.92 12.24
N SER A 169 5.72 -13.67 11.14
CA SER A 169 4.30 -13.27 11.14
C SER A 169 3.33 -14.45 11.06
N GLY A 170 3.86 -15.68 11.00
CA GLY A 170 3.09 -16.92 10.91
C GLY A 170 2.07 -17.06 12.05
N GLY A 171 0.81 -17.23 11.69
CA GLY A 171 -0.32 -17.45 12.60
C GLY A 171 -0.61 -16.31 13.58
N LEU A 172 -0.08 -15.09 13.31
CA LEU A 172 -0.48 -13.87 14.01
C LEU A 172 -1.99 -13.63 13.91
N LEU A 173 -2.59 -13.97 12.77
CA LEU A 173 -4.02 -13.78 12.49
C LEU A 173 -4.87 -15.03 12.81
N ALA A 174 -4.30 -16.09 13.36
CA ALA A 174 -5.00 -17.36 13.60
C ALA A 174 -6.20 -17.25 14.56
N SER A 175 -6.20 -16.24 15.44
CA SER A 175 -7.30 -15.96 16.38
C SER A 175 -8.26 -14.85 15.91
N SER A 176 -8.13 -14.45 14.65
CA SER A 176 -8.87 -13.36 14.02
C SER A 176 -9.82 -13.87 12.93
N GLU A 177 -10.74 -13.00 12.52
CA GLU A 177 -11.71 -13.31 11.45
C GLU A 177 -11.11 -13.22 10.04
N PHE A 178 -9.83 -12.85 9.87
CA PHE A 178 -9.23 -12.65 8.56
C PHE A 178 -9.33 -13.91 7.69
N GLY A 179 -8.97 -15.09 8.22
CA GLY A 179 -9.05 -16.35 7.50
C GLY A 179 -10.47 -16.70 7.05
N LEU A 180 -11.49 -16.33 7.83
CA LEU A 180 -12.90 -16.54 7.48
C LEU A 180 -13.35 -15.60 6.36
N VAL A 181 -12.93 -14.32 6.41
CA VAL A 181 -13.18 -13.36 5.33
C VAL A 181 -12.53 -13.82 4.03
N LEU A 182 -11.26 -14.22 4.09
CA LEU A 182 -10.51 -14.73 2.94
C LEU A 182 -11.19 -15.98 2.36
N HIS A 183 -11.57 -16.93 3.20
CA HIS A 183 -12.27 -18.13 2.76
C HIS A 183 -13.62 -17.81 2.10
N GLY A 184 -14.41 -16.91 2.70
CA GLY A 184 -15.71 -16.50 2.17
C GLY A 184 -15.58 -15.84 0.79
N LEU A 185 -14.67 -14.88 0.64
CA LEU A 185 -14.37 -14.23 -0.63
C LEU A 185 -13.84 -15.21 -1.67
N THR A 186 -12.95 -16.11 -1.26
CA THR A 186 -12.41 -17.15 -2.13
C THR A 186 -13.51 -18.07 -2.63
N LYS A 187 -14.48 -18.45 -1.80
CA LYS A 187 -15.62 -19.29 -2.21
C LYS A 187 -16.57 -18.57 -3.17
N LEU A 188 -16.74 -17.26 -3.03
CA LEU A 188 -17.54 -16.46 -3.95
C LEU A 188 -16.87 -16.32 -5.33
N CYS A 189 -15.55 -16.15 -5.36
CA CYS A 189 -14.78 -16.06 -6.60
C CYS A 189 -14.60 -17.47 -7.22
N LEU A 190 -14.10 -18.43 -6.44
CA LEU A 190 -13.79 -19.80 -6.82
C LEU A 190 -14.88 -20.74 -6.28
N GLN A 191 -15.76 -21.24 -7.15
CA GLN A 191 -16.89 -22.08 -6.74
C GLN A 191 -16.51 -23.37 -6.01
N ASP A 192 -15.26 -23.83 -6.15
CA ASP A 192 -14.70 -25.00 -5.49
C ASP A 192 -14.20 -24.71 -4.06
N GLY A 193 -14.14 -23.44 -3.64
CA GLY A 193 -13.75 -23.04 -2.27
C GLY A 193 -12.34 -23.47 -1.88
N GLN A 194 -11.54 -23.98 -2.83
CA GLN A 194 -10.17 -24.37 -2.58
C GLN A 194 -9.29 -23.14 -2.61
N ILE A 195 -8.61 -22.87 -1.49
CA ILE A 195 -7.53 -21.87 -1.36
C ILE A 195 -6.28 -22.29 -2.14
N ASN A 196 -6.33 -23.44 -2.84
CA ASN A 196 -5.31 -23.81 -3.78
C ASN A 196 -5.37 -22.83 -4.97
N LEU A 197 -4.71 -21.68 -4.82
CA LEU A 197 -4.23 -20.79 -5.87
C LEU A 197 -3.30 -21.59 -6.80
N ARG A 198 -3.82 -22.62 -7.49
CA ARG A 198 -3.07 -23.41 -8.48
C ARG A 198 -2.66 -22.56 -9.68
N SER A 199 -3.20 -21.35 -9.77
CA SER A 199 -2.82 -20.28 -10.68
C SER A 199 -2.75 -18.94 -9.94
N SER A 200 -1.83 -18.80 -8.97
CA SER A 200 -1.51 -17.46 -8.46
C SER A 200 -0.91 -16.63 -9.60
N GLY A 201 -1.23 -15.35 -9.62
CA GLY A 201 -0.51 -14.35 -10.40
C GLY A 201 0.99 -14.41 -10.10
N SER A 202 1.80 -13.82 -10.97
CA SER A 202 3.22 -13.75 -10.69
C SER A 202 3.44 -12.88 -9.43
N PRO A 203 4.44 -13.17 -8.58
CA PRO A 203 4.74 -12.33 -7.42
C PRO A 203 4.92 -10.84 -7.75
N LYS A 204 5.37 -10.55 -8.99
CA LYS A 204 5.50 -9.19 -9.53
C LYS A 204 4.16 -8.50 -9.72
N ASP A 205 3.18 -9.20 -10.30
CA ASP A 205 1.86 -8.65 -10.54
C ASP A 205 1.13 -8.38 -9.22
N ILE A 206 1.26 -9.30 -8.25
CA ILE A 206 0.69 -9.13 -6.91
C ILE A 206 1.35 -7.95 -6.18
N ALA A 207 2.67 -7.82 -6.26
CA ALA A 207 3.40 -6.69 -5.69
C ALA A 207 2.97 -5.35 -6.31
N LEU A 208 2.77 -5.30 -7.63
CA LEU A 208 2.30 -4.12 -8.33
C LEU A 208 0.90 -3.72 -7.85
N VAL A 209 -0.03 -4.67 -7.81
CA VAL A 209 -1.38 -4.39 -7.32
C VAL A 209 -1.38 -3.98 -5.84
N LEU A 210 -0.57 -4.61 -5.00
CA LEU A 210 -0.42 -4.20 -3.60
C LEU A 210 0.05 -2.75 -3.48
N LYS A 211 1.04 -2.33 -4.28
CA LYS A 211 1.50 -0.94 -4.31
C LYS A 211 0.36 0.01 -4.66
N GLU A 212 -0.45 -0.29 -5.66
CA GLU A 212 -1.61 0.54 -6.02
C GLU A 212 -2.70 0.57 -4.95
N VAL A 213 -2.94 -0.55 -4.28
CA VAL A 213 -3.88 -0.60 -3.14
C VAL A 213 -3.35 0.26 -1.98
N PHE A 214 -2.04 0.33 -1.77
CA PHE A 214 -1.45 1.19 -0.76
C PHE A 214 -1.67 2.67 -1.12
N GLU A 215 -1.52 3.06 -2.37
CA GLU A 215 -1.84 4.40 -2.86
C GLU A 215 -3.32 4.77 -2.62
N VAL A 216 -4.24 3.81 -2.80
CA VAL A 216 -5.67 4.01 -2.44
C VAL A 216 -5.84 4.24 -0.94
N SER A 217 -5.21 3.40 -0.12
CA SER A 217 -5.25 3.56 1.35
C SER A 217 -4.62 4.87 1.83
N ALA A 218 -3.59 5.34 1.13
CA ALA A 218 -2.92 6.59 1.43
C ALA A 218 -3.75 7.83 1.08
N GLY A 219 -4.77 7.67 0.23
CA GLY A 219 -5.58 8.75 -0.34
C GLY A 219 -4.97 9.36 -1.62
N CYS A 220 -3.95 8.74 -2.21
CA CYS A 220 -3.33 9.18 -3.46
C CYS A 220 -4.14 8.76 -4.71
N LEU A 221 -4.93 7.69 -4.57
CA LEU A 221 -5.88 7.18 -5.56
C LEU A 221 -7.27 7.11 -4.92
N ASP A 222 -8.31 7.63 -5.57
CA ASP A 222 -9.67 7.46 -5.04
C ASP A 222 -10.24 6.11 -5.39
N ARG A 223 -9.99 5.68 -6.63
CA ARG A 223 -10.48 4.39 -7.12
C ARG A 223 -9.45 3.61 -7.90
N LEU A 224 -9.48 2.31 -7.65
CA LEU A 224 -8.67 1.31 -8.32
C LEU A 224 -9.58 0.24 -8.92
N PHE A 225 -9.41 0.00 -10.22
CA PHE A 225 -10.08 -1.07 -10.93
C PHE A 225 -9.08 -2.19 -11.17
N LEU A 226 -9.43 -3.39 -10.73
CA LEU A 226 -8.62 -4.59 -10.85
C LEU A 226 -9.38 -5.65 -11.63
N SER A 227 -8.65 -6.48 -12.35
CA SER A 227 -9.18 -7.68 -13.00
C SER A 227 -8.27 -8.86 -12.71
N GLY A 228 -8.82 -10.03 -12.42
CA GLY A 228 -8.02 -11.22 -12.19
C GLY A 228 -8.80 -12.42 -11.67
N GLY A 229 -8.07 -13.50 -11.41
CA GLY A 229 -8.60 -14.75 -10.88
C GLY A 229 -8.62 -14.81 -9.35
N ALA A 230 -8.11 -15.92 -8.81
CA ALA A 230 -8.12 -16.24 -7.37
C ALA A 230 -7.49 -15.15 -6.47
N ASP A 231 -6.42 -14.49 -6.93
CA ASP A 231 -5.74 -13.46 -6.15
C ASP A 231 -6.62 -12.24 -5.85
N CYS A 232 -7.66 -11.98 -6.66
CA CYS A 232 -8.62 -10.92 -6.39
C CYS A 232 -9.30 -11.11 -5.03
N ALA A 233 -9.63 -12.34 -4.65
CA ALA A 233 -10.22 -12.63 -3.35
C ALA A 233 -9.27 -12.25 -2.20
N TRP A 234 -7.98 -12.52 -2.37
CA TRP A 234 -6.98 -12.17 -1.36
C TRP A 234 -6.79 -10.65 -1.28
N ILE A 235 -6.62 -9.96 -2.41
CA ILE A 235 -6.50 -8.49 -2.43
C ILE A 235 -7.76 -7.83 -1.85
N ALA A 236 -8.95 -8.34 -2.17
CA ALA A 236 -10.22 -7.85 -1.62
C ALA A 236 -10.26 -8.02 -0.10
N SER A 237 -9.80 -9.15 0.40
CA SER A 237 -9.74 -9.45 1.83
C SER A 237 -8.81 -8.48 2.54
N VAL A 238 -7.62 -8.21 2.00
CA VAL A 238 -6.67 -7.24 2.59
C VAL A 238 -7.23 -5.83 2.54
N ALA A 239 -7.73 -5.39 1.39
CA ALA A 239 -8.28 -4.05 1.21
C ALA A 239 -9.46 -3.80 2.18
N HIS A 240 -10.38 -4.75 2.30
CA HIS A 240 -11.52 -4.61 3.20
C HIS A 240 -11.16 -4.81 4.68
N TRP A 241 -10.40 -5.87 5.00
CA TRP A 241 -10.18 -6.27 6.39
C TRP A 241 -9.05 -5.53 7.08
N LEU A 242 -7.97 -5.21 6.36
CA LEU A 242 -6.82 -4.52 6.95
C LEU A 242 -6.86 -3.01 6.70
N LEU A 243 -7.30 -2.60 5.51
CA LEU A 243 -7.20 -1.19 5.08
C LEU A 243 -8.51 -0.41 5.20
N ASP A 244 -9.59 -1.05 5.65
CA ASP A 244 -10.95 -0.50 5.70
C ASP A 244 -11.43 0.15 4.39
N LEU A 245 -10.88 -0.30 3.25
CA LEU A 245 -11.30 0.20 1.95
C LEU A 245 -12.67 -0.36 1.59
N ARG A 246 -13.47 0.46 0.91
CA ARG A 246 -14.76 0.04 0.36
C ARG A 246 -14.53 -0.77 -0.91
N VAL A 247 -14.69 -2.07 -0.81
CA VAL A 247 -14.43 -3.05 -1.88
C VAL A 247 -15.73 -3.54 -2.50
N GLU A 248 -15.70 -3.69 -3.82
CA GLU A 248 -16.73 -4.36 -4.59
C GLU A 248 -16.09 -5.43 -5.47
N VAL A 249 -16.65 -6.64 -5.45
CA VAL A 249 -16.26 -7.71 -6.38
C VAL A 249 -17.43 -7.96 -7.32
N GLN A 250 -17.14 -7.90 -8.61
CA GLN A 250 -18.07 -8.11 -9.70
C GLN A 250 -17.66 -9.37 -10.48
N ASP A 251 -18.61 -10.03 -11.10
CA ASP A 251 -18.32 -11.01 -12.14
C ASP A 251 -17.93 -10.33 -13.45
N GLN A 252 -17.51 -11.13 -14.44
CA GLN A 252 -17.15 -10.67 -15.79
C GLN A 252 -18.28 -9.96 -16.55
N PHE A 253 -19.53 -10.02 -16.08
CA PHE A 253 -20.69 -9.35 -16.65
C PHE A 253 -21.05 -8.06 -15.91
N GLY A 254 -20.27 -7.68 -14.89
CA GLY A 254 -20.52 -6.50 -14.05
C GLY A 254 -21.54 -6.74 -12.94
N THR A 255 -21.96 -7.99 -12.70
CA THR A 255 -22.88 -8.33 -11.61
C THR A 255 -22.11 -8.34 -10.30
N ILE A 256 -22.58 -7.57 -9.31
CA ILE A 256 -21.96 -7.53 -7.98
C ILE A 256 -22.19 -8.87 -7.27
N ILE A 257 -21.09 -9.58 -6.98
CA ILE A 257 -21.11 -10.86 -6.26
C ILE A 257 -20.70 -10.70 -4.79
N TYR A 258 -20.00 -9.62 -4.45
CA TYR A 258 -19.63 -9.31 -3.08
C TYR A 258 -19.51 -7.81 -2.86
N ARG A 259 -20.09 -7.36 -1.74
CA ARG A 259 -19.94 -6.02 -1.18
C ARG A 259 -20.11 -6.12 0.34
N PRO A 260 -19.06 -5.84 1.15
CA PRO A 260 -19.12 -6.04 2.61
C PRO A 260 -20.25 -5.26 3.29
N ASP A 261 -20.49 -4.02 2.83
CA ASP A 261 -21.48 -3.11 3.42
C ASP A 261 -22.90 -3.29 2.86
N GLY A 262 -23.11 -4.28 1.99
CA GLY A 262 -24.39 -4.55 1.33
C GLY A 262 -24.76 -3.54 0.23
N THR A 263 -25.94 -3.68 -0.38
CA THR A 263 -26.37 -2.92 -1.57
C THR A 263 -26.76 -1.45 -1.32
N ARG A 264 -26.53 -0.93 -0.10
CA ARG A 264 -27.10 0.34 0.36
C ARG A 264 -26.37 1.61 -0.11
N SER A 265 -25.15 1.48 -0.61
CA SER A 265 -24.37 2.62 -1.11
C SER A 265 -24.41 2.68 -2.64
N GLU A 266 -24.68 3.89 -3.15
CA GLU A 266 -24.58 4.24 -4.57
C GLU A 266 -23.15 3.95 -5.06
N PHE A 267 -22.97 3.66 -6.35
CA PHE A 267 -21.68 3.37 -7.00
C PHE A 267 -20.57 4.44 -6.79
N LEU A 268 -20.89 5.55 -6.10
CA LEU A 268 -20.01 6.69 -5.90
C LEU A 268 -19.01 6.52 -4.74
N ASP A 269 -19.22 5.56 -3.83
CA ASP A 269 -18.34 5.43 -2.67
C ASP A 269 -17.27 4.34 -2.81
N THR A 270 -17.40 3.38 -3.73
CA THR A 270 -16.47 2.25 -3.85
C THR A 270 -15.06 2.72 -4.23
N GLN A 271 -14.04 2.28 -3.48
CA GLN A 271 -12.64 2.64 -3.69
C GLN A 271 -11.86 1.56 -4.45
N VAL A 272 -12.22 0.29 -4.30
CA VAL A 272 -11.57 -0.79 -5.03
C VAL A 272 -12.62 -1.68 -5.67
N ILE A 273 -12.62 -1.72 -7.00
CA ILE A 273 -13.55 -2.51 -7.80
C ILE A 273 -12.77 -3.63 -8.45
N MET A 274 -13.15 -4.87 -8.19
CA MET A 274 -12.47 -6.06 -8.71
C MET A 274 -13.41 -6.85 -9.61
N THR A 275 -13.02 -6.99 -10.88
CA THR A 275 -13.71 -7.85 -11.84
C THR A 275 -13.07 -9.23 -11.82
N TYR A 276 -13.85 -10.22 -11.39
CA TYR A 276 -13.44 -11.61 -11.37
C TYR A 276 -13.83 -12.31 -12.69
N HIS A 277 -12.85 -12.95 -13.32
CA HIS A 277 -13.05 -13.69 -14.57
C HIS A 277 -13.12 -15.20 -14.31
N ARG A 278 -14.23 -15.82 -14.76
CA ARG A 278 -14.53 -17.22 -14.46
C ARG A 278 -14.16 -18.13 -15.64
N GLY A 279 -13.06 -18.86 -15.51
CA GLY A 279 -12.71 -19.98 -16.40
C GLY A 279 -11.31 -19.89 -16.98
N HIS A 280 -10.63 -21.04 -17.00
CA HIS A 280 -9.35 -21.35 -17.65
C HIS A 280 -8.21 -20.33 -17.48
N SER A 281 -7.44 -20.54 -16.40
CA SER A 281 -5.96 -20.52 -16.38
C SER A 281 -5.28 -19.40 -17.20
N SER A 282 -4.76 -18.40 -16.48
CA SER A 282 -3.73 -17.42 -16.91
C SER A 282 -4.17 -15.96 -17.08
N GLU A 283 -5.39 -15.58 -16.71
CA GLU A 283 -5.69 -14.15 -16.54
C GLU A 283 -5.03 -13.63 -15.26
N LEU A 284 -3.83 -13.08 -15.47
CA LEU A 284 -2.99 -12.48 -14.45
C LEU A 284 -3.74 -11.32 -13.79
N LEU A 285 -3.63 -11.23 -12.47
CA LEU A 285 -4.06 -10.07 -11.69
C LEU A 285 -3.45 -8.79 -12.30
N ARG A 286 -4.31 -7.84 -12.69
CA ARG A 286 -3.90 -6.62 -13.39
C ARG A 286 -4.71 -5.43 -12.92
N VAL A 287 -4.08 -4.26 -13.02
CA VAL A 287 -4.76 -2.97 -12.87
C VAL A 287 -5.44 -2.65 -14.19
N SER A 288 -6.76 -2.61 -14.21
CA SER A 288 -7.57 -2.28 -15.38
C SER A 288 -7.84 -0.78 -15.52
N GLY A 289 -7.74 -0.03 -14.42
CA GLY A 289 -7.91 1.42 -14.42
C GLY A 289 -7.60 2.08 -13.07
N LYS A 290 -7.33 3.39 -13.11
CA LYS A 290 -7.09 4.23 -11.94
C LYS A 290 -7.90 5.51 -12.06
N HIS A 291 -8.44 6.00 -10.95
CA HIS A 291 -9.10 7.30 -10.88
C HIS A 291 -8.40 8.20 -9.86
N HIS A 292 -8.10 9.42 -10.29
CA HIS A 292 -7.59 10.49 -9.45
C HIS A 292 -8.59 11.65 -9.44
N ALA A 293 -8.97 12.10 -8.25
CA ALA A 293 -9.73 13.29 -8.01
C ALA A 293 -8.72 14.41 -7.92
N ILE A 294 -8.75 15.28 -8.91
CA ILE A 294 -8.08 16.56 -8.81
C ILE A 294 -8.98 17.41 -7.92
N PRO A 295 -8.57 17.76 -6.68
CA PRO A 295 -9.37 18.67 -5.88
C PRO A 295 -9.54 19.96 -6.68
N SER A 296 -10.79 20.31 -6.99
CA SER A 296 -11.08 21.61 -7.59
C SER A 296 -10.54 22.65 -6.61
N GLY A 297 -9.60 23.47 -7.07
CA GLY A 297 -9.02 24.52 -6.26
C GLY A 297 -10.15 25.38 -5.72
N GLY A 298 -10.40 25.27 -4.41
CA GLY A 298 -11.33 26.14 -3.72
C GLY A 298 -10.90 27.56 -4.00
N SER A 299 -11.76 28.31 -4.68
CA SER A 299 -11.58 29.73 -4.93
C SER A 299 -11.65 30.48 -3.59
N GLU A 300 -10.54 30.48 -2.84
CA GLU A 300 -10.33 31.35 -1.68
C GLU A 300 -10.00 32.80 -2.09
N TYR A 301 -10.20 33.17 -3.37
CA TYR A 301 -9.94 34.52 -3.89
C TYR A 301 -11.12 35.50 -3.76
N TRP A 302 -12.30 35.08 -3.26
CA TRP A 302 -13.46 35.99 -3.12
C TRP A 302 -13.59 36.70 -1.77
N ASN A 303 -12.72 36.43 -0.78
CA ASN A 303 -12.76 37.10 0.53
C ASN A 303 -11.66 38.15 0.75
N MET A 304 -10.84 38.48 -0.27
CA MET A 304 -9.80 39.52 -0.21
C MET A 304 -10.07 40.77 -1.08
N LEU A 305 -11.32 40.99 -1.50
CA LEU A 305 -11.75 42.29 -2.00
C LEU A 305 -12.99 42.72 -1.24
N GLY A 306 -12.74 43.26 -0.04
CA GLY A 306 -13.70 44.09 0.64
C GLY A 306 -14.05 45.29 -0.22
N LEU A 307 -15.13 45.18 -0.99
CA LEU A 307 -15.88 46.33 -1.47
C LEU A 307 -17.36 46.08 -1.18
N SER A 308 -17.79 46.75 -0.11
CA SER A 308 -19.16 47.16 0.14
C SER A 308 -19.79 47.75 -1.12
N GLY A 309 -21.01 47.32 -1.45
CA GLY A 309 -21.74 47.81 -2.61
C GLY A 309 -23.16 47.26 -2.68
N SER A 310 -24.03 47.78 -1.83
CA SER A 310 -25.48 47.70 -1.88
C SER A 310 -26.07 47.89 -3.28
N HIS A 311 -26.91 46.95 -3.75
CA HIS A 311 -28.29 47.17 -4.24
C HIS A 311 -28.88 45.92 -4.92
N LEU A 312 -29.94 45.37 -4.32
CA LEU A 312 -31.08 44.79 -5.07
C LEU A 312 -31.81 45.95 -5.79
N PRO A 313 -32.44 45.78 -6.99
CA PRO A 313 -33.49 44.78 -7.31
C PRO A 313 -33.25 44.12 -8.72
N GLY A 314 -33.92 43.08 -9.20
CA GLY A 314 -35.34 42.75 -9.30
C GLY A 314 -35.61 42.12 -10.68
N CYS A 315 -36.28 40.96 -10.68
CA CYS A 315 -37.31 40.49 -11.64
C CYS A 315 -37.24 40.86 -13.15
N TYR A 316 -37.20 39.83 -14.02
CA TYR A 316 -38.16 39.49 -15.11
C TYR A 316 -37.52 38.87 -16.37
N LYS A 317 -38.27 37.88 -16.88
CA LYS A 317 -38.14 37.13 -18.14
C LYS A 317 -37.92 38.00 -19.38
N GLN A 318 -37.17 37.46 -20.34
CA GLN A 318 -37.69 37.06 -21.67
C GLN A 318 -36.83 35.91 -22.21
#